data_AF-A0A942L8D1-F1
#
_entry.id   AF-A0A942L8D1-F1
#
_cell.length_a   1.000
_cell.length_b   1.000
_cell.length_c   1.000
_cell.angle_alpha   90.00
_cell.angle_beta   90.00
_cell.angle_gamma   90.00
#
_symmetry.space_group_name_H-M   'P 1'
#
loop_
_entity.id
_entity.type
_entity.pdbx_description
1 polymer ?
#
loop_
_entity_poly.entity_id
_entity_poly.type
_entity_poly.pdbx_seq_one_letter_code
_entity_poly.pdbx_strand_id
1 'polypeptide(L)'
;MVFECVNTKKNKSEKWQGRITSFKNYGTHYEFRIESRSGILVLFGKTTQGAFACMPDFGAGCHLVNLRDQFWNSEQLCRVLGKVDGITVATALNAMAEKMGY
;
A
#
# COMPACT_ATOMS: atom_id res chain seq x y z
N MET A 1 4.96 3.04 -11.98
CA MET A 1 4.15 4.24 -11.63
C MET A 1 4.81 4.95 -10.46
N VAL A 2 4.91 6.27 -10.44
CA VAL A 2 5.48 7.02 -9.31
C VAL A 2 4.34 7.65 -8.50
N PHE A 3 4.50 7.71 -7.18
CA PHE A 3 3.55 8.33 -6.27
C PHE A 3 4.29 9.07 -5.15
N GLU A 4 3.66 10.09 -4.57
CA GLU A 4 4.20 10.86 -3.45
C GLU A 4 3.51 10.46 -2.15
N CYS A 5 4.30 10.07 -1.16
CA CYS A 5 3.85 9.83 0.20
C CYS A 5 3.99 11.10 1.03
N VAL A 6 3.00 11.34 1.88
CA VAL A 6 3.00 12.49 2.80
C VAL A 6 2.68 11.98 4.21
N ASN A 7 3.53 12.33 5.16
CA ASN A 7 3.33 12.09 6.58
C ASN A 7 3.27 13.41 7.32
N THR A 8 2.07 13.83 7.71
CA THR A 8 1.85 15.08 8.43
C THR A 8 1.83 14.80 9.93
N LYS A 9 2.71 15.45 10.69
CA LYS A 9 2.68 15.46 12.17
C LYS A 9 2.62 16.89 12.66
N LYS A 10 1.48 17.32 13.22
CA LYS A 10 1.21 18.62 13.88
C LYS A 10 1.77 19.86 13.15
N ASN A 11 3.08 20.08 13.14
CA ASN A 11 3.78 21.23 12.53
C ASN A 11 4.88 20.87 11.51
N LYS A 12 5.09 19.58 11.19
CA LYS A 12 6.07 19.13 10.19
C LYS A 12 5.41 18.13 9.25
N SER A 13 5.54 18.35 7.95
CA SER A 13 5.21 17.37 6.92
C SER A 13 6.51 16.78 6.39
N GLU A 14 6.57 15.46 6.34
CA GLU A 14 7.62 14.73 5.65
C GLU A 14 7.04 14.18 4.35
N LYS A 15 7.77 14.35 3.26
CA LYS A 15 7.41 13.84 1.94
C LYS A 15 8.49 12.94 1.41
N TRP A 16 8.10 11.89 0.72
CA TRP A 16 9.02 11.04 -0.04
C TRP A 16 8.31 10.43 -1.24
N GLN A 17 9.08 9.98 -2.21
CA GLN A 17 8.55 9.32 -3.40
C GLN A 17 8.65 7.81 -3.28
N GLY A 18 7.64 7.13 -3.81
CA GLY A 18 7.65 5.70 -4.05
C GLY A 18 7.41 5.41 -5.53
N ARG A 19 7.91 4.27 -5.98
CA ARG A 19 7.73 3.78 -7.35
C ARG A 19 7.22 2.35 -7.31
N ILE A 20 6.16 2.10 -8.06
CA ILE A 20 5.64 0.76 -8.32
C ILE A 20 6.36 0.19 -9.54
N THR A 21 6.97 -0.97 -9.34
CA THR A 21 7.67 -1.78 -10.33
C THR A 21 7.08 -3.20 -10.35
N SER A 22 7.36 -3.96 -11.41
CA SER A 22 7.00 -5.38 -11.53
C SER A 22 5.52 -5.71 -11.26
N PHE A 23 4.60 -4.88 -11.75
CA PHE A 23 3.16 -5.09 -11.56
C PHE A 23 2.67 -6.26 -12.41
N LYS A 24 2.08 -7.26 -11.75
CA LYS A 24 1.50 -8.47 -12.34
C LYS A 24 0.05 -8.63 -11.90
N ASN A 25 -0.79 -9.03 -12.83
CA ASN A 25 -2.18 -9.37 -12.61
C ASN A 25 -2.37 -10.87 -12.83
N TYR A 26 -2.80 -11.59 -11.80
CA TYR A 26 -3.07 -13.03 -11.84
C TYR A 26 -4.57 -13.34 -11.99
N GLY A 27 -5.40 -12.34 -12.30
CA GLY A 27 -6.85 -12.45 -12.46
C GLY A 27 -7.61 -12.29 -11.14
N THR A 28 -7.22 -13.02 -10.10
CA THR A 28 -7.88 -12.95 -8.76
C THR A 28 -7.16 -12.03 -7.78
N HIS A 29 -5.88 -11.81 -8.01
CA HIS A 29 -5.01 -11.01 -7.16
C HIS A 29 -3.91 -10.36 -7.98
N TYR A 30 -3.20 -9.44 -7.36
CA TYR A 30 -2.14 -8.64 -7.94
C TYR A 30 -0.87 -8.80 -7.13
N GLU A 31 0.26 -8.77 -7.82
CA GLU A 31 1.58 -8.73 -7.22
C GLU A 31 2.32 -7.54 -7.79
N PHE A 32 2.98 -6.77 -6.94
CA PHE A 32 3.85 -5.69 -7.39
C PHE A 32 4.91 -5.40 -6.36
N ARG A 33 5.98 -4.76 -6.81
CA ARG A 33 7.05 -4.29 -5.94
C ARG A 33 6.97 -2.78 -5.80
N ILE A 34 7.21 -2.30 -4.60
CA ILE A 34 7.35 -0.88 -4.30
C ILE A 34 8.83 -0.61 -4.01
N GLU A 35 9.39 0.36 -4.69
CA GLU A 35 10.71 0.91 -4.43
C GLU A 35 10.54 2.30 -3.82
N SER A 36 10.95 2.45 -2.57
CA SER A 36 10.88 3.69 -1.80
C SER A 36 12.16 3.78 -0.94
N ARG A 37 12.06 4.23 0.32
CA ARG A 37 13.13 4.11 1.32
C ARG A 37 13.50 2.65 1.62
N SER A 38 12.55 1.76 1.42
CA SER A 38 12.67 0.30 1.48
C SER A 38 12.12 -0.31 0.18
N GLY A 39 12.50 -1.56 -0.10
CA GLY A 39 11.87 -2.37 -1.15
C GLY A 39 10.80 -3.26 -0.54
N ILE A 40 9.57 -3.22 -1.05
CA ILE A 40 8.43 -3.94 -0.48
C ILE A 40 7.71 -4.72 -1.58
N LEU A 41 7.70 -6.06 -1.49
CA LEU A 41 6.79 -6.90 -2.25
C LEU A 41 5.39 -6.83 -1.65
N VAL A 42 4.39 -6.56 -2.49
CA VAL A 42 2.98 -6.50 -2.09
C VAL A 42 2.17 -7.49 -2.91
N LEU A 43 1.43 -8.35 -2.23
CA LEU A 43 0.38 -9.20 -2.79
C LEU A 43 -0.97 -8.61 -2.36
N PHE A 44 -1.81 -8.25 -3.32
CA PHE A 44 -3.09 -7.60 -3.06
C PHE A 44 -4.24 -8.42 -3.66
N GLY A 45 -5.29 -8.66 -2.88
CA GLY A 45 -6.48 -9.37 -3.34
C GLY A 45 -7.77 -8.76 -2.79
N LYS A 46 -8.87 -9.02 -3.51
CA LYS A 46 -10.21 -8.60 -3.09
C LYS A 46 -10.97 -9.79 -2.53
N THR A 47 -11.87 -9.50 -1.59
CA THR A 47 -12.81 -10.48 -1.04
C THR A 47 -14.21 -9.89 -1.08
N THR A 48 -15.21 -10.69 -0.72
CA THR A 48 -16.60 -10.20 -0.57
C THR A 48 -16.78 -9.26 0.62
N GLN A 49 -15.79 -9.15 1.52
CA GLN A 49 -15.84 -8.34 2.74
C GLN A 49 -14.82 -7.19 2.76
N GLY A 50 -14.18 -6.91 1.62
CA GLY A 50 -13.16 -5.86 1.51
C GLY A 50 -11.99 -6.33 0.67
N ALA A 51 -10.77 -6.05 1.15
CA ALA A 51 -9.55 -6.43 0.48
C ALA A 51 -8.48 -6.84 1.48
N PHE A 52 -7.35 -7.32 0.99
CA PHE A 52 -6.19 -7.60 1.81
C PHE A 52 -4.90 -7.24 1.08
N ALA A 53 -3.88 -6.92 1.86
CA ALA A 53 -2.50 -6.81 1.37
C ALA A 53 -1.58 -7.66 2.23
N CYS A 54 -0.74 -8.46 1.59
CA CYS A 54 0.34 -9.19 2.22
C CYS A 54 1.68 -8.60 1.77
N MET A 55 2.61 -8.44 2.71
CA MET A 55 3.96 -7.96 2.50
C MET A 55 4.94 -9.03 2.98
N PRO A 56 5.26 -10.03 2.13
CA PRO A 56 6.06 -11.20 2.53
C PRO A 56 7.44 -10.85 3.07
N ASP A 57 8.07 -9.81 2.53
CA ASP A 57 9.39 -9.31 2.96
C ASP A 57 9.41 -8.92 4.45
N PHE A 58 8.25 -8.64 5.04
CA PHE A 58 8.06 -8.24 6.43
C PHE A 58 7.30 -9.28 7.25
N GLY A 59 6.92 -10.42 6.65
CA GLY A 59 6.06 -11.42 7.31
C GLY A 59 4.69 -10.87 7.74
N ALA A 60 4.19 -9.83 7.05
CA ALA A 60 3.01 -9.08 7.47
C ALA A 60 1.83 -9.28 6.51
N GLY A 61 0.61 -9.31 7.06
CA GLY A 61 -0.65 -9.29 6.32
C GLY A 61 -1.62 -8.31 6.96
N CYS A 62 -2.45 -7.66 6.15
CA CYS A 62 -3.37 -6.63 6.61
C CYS A 62 -4.71 -6.72 5.87
N HIS A 63 -5.81 -6.77 6.64
CA HIS A 63 -7.15 -6.60 6.08
C HIS A 63 -7.39 -5.12 5.78
N LEU A 64 -7.95 -4.86 4.60
CA LEU A 64 -8.22 -3.54 4.08
C LEU A 64 -9.72 -3.40 3.78
N VAL A 65 -10.21 -2.16 3.80
CA VAL A 65 -11.60 -1.86 3.44
C VAL A 65 -11.66 -1.45 1.96
N ASN A 66 -12.27 -0.31 1.62
CA ASN A 66 -12.13 0.29 0.31
C ASN A 66 -10.69 0.86 0.16
N LEU A 67 -10.04 0.59 -0.98
CA LEU A 67 -8.70 1.13 -1.26
C LEU A 67 -8.63 2.66 -1.23
N ARG A 68 -9.73 3.33 -1.58
CA ARG A 68 -9.83 4.80 -1.57
C ARG A 68 -9.93 5.37 -0.16
N ASP A 69 -10.19 4.54 0.85
CA ASP A 69 -10.06 4.94 2.26
C ASP A 69 -8.60 4.90 2.69
N GLN A 70 -7.84 5.88 2.20
CA GLN A 70 -6.41 5.98 2.47
C GLN A 70 -6.13 6.20 3.96
N PHE A 71 -7.01 6.86 4.71
CA PHE A 71 -6.80 7.12 6.13
C PHE A 71 -6.86 5.83 6.93
N TRP A 72 -7.95 5.07 6.81
CA TRP A 72 -8.12 3.81 7.55
C TRP A 72 -7.07 2.78 7.16
N ASN A 73 -6.83 2.61 5.85
CA ASN A 73 -5.84 1.64 5.36
C ASN A 73 -4.42 2.02 5.81
N SER A 74 -4.08 3.31 5.85
CA SER A 74 -2.78 3.76 6.38
C SER A 74 -2.64 3.42 7.86
N GLU A 75 -3.66 3.62 8.69
CA GLU A 75 -3.60 3.26 10.11
C GLU A 75 -3.38 1.75 10.29
N GLN A 76 -4.14 0.91 9.58
CA GLN A 76 -3.99 -0.55 9.71
C GLN A 76 -2.63 -1.04 9.22
N LEU A 77 -2.17 -0.55 8.07
CA LEU A 77 -0.85 -0.93 7.52
C LEU A 77 0.30 -0.41 8.39
N CYS A 78 0.18 0.77 8.99
CA CYS A 78 1.18 1.28 9.93
C CYS A 78 1.33 0.42 11.17
N ARG A 79 0.29 -0.28 11.62
CA ARG A 79 0.35 -1.17 12.78
C ARG A 79 1.21 -2.40 12.52
N VAL A 80 1.24 -2.88 11.28
CA VAL A 80 1.96 -4.13 10.92
C VAL A 80 3.30 -3.90 10.22
N LEU A 81 3.50 -2.75 9.58
CA LEU A 81 4.76 -2.41 8.88
C LEU A 81 5.56 -1.29 9.54
N GLY A 82 4.99 -0.62 10.54
CA GLY A 82 5.52 0.65 11.02
C GLY A 82 5.15 1.83 10.12
N LYS A 83 5.44 3.04 10.59
CA LYS A 83 4.83 4.26 10.06
C LYS A 83 5.19 4.57 8.60
N VAL A 84 6.47 4.45 8.23
CA VAL A 84 6.95 4.84 6.90
C VAL A 84 6.48 3.84 5.84
N ASP A 85 6.69 2.56 6.09
CA ASP A 85 6.32 1.49 5.15
C ASP A 85 4.80 1.33 5.07
N GLY A 86 4.08 1.47 6.19
CA GLY A 86 2.62 1.46 6.21
C GLY A 86 2.00 2.57 5.35
N ILE A 87 2.47 3.81 5.50
CA ILE A 87 2.03 4.93 4.63
C ILE A 87 2.39 4.66 3.17
N THR A 88 3.58 4.10 2.92
CA THR A 88 4.06 3.79 1.57
C THR A 88 3.14 2.79 0.87
N VAL A 89 2.83 1.67 1.52
CA VAL A 89 1.95 0.64 0.96
C VAL A 89 0.52 1.17 0.78
N ALA A 90 -0.02 1.89 1.76
CA ALA A 90 -1.37 2.45 1.66
C ALA A 90 -1.50 3.45 0.50
N THR A 91 -0.51 4.31 0.32
CA THR A 91 -0.48 5.29 -0.78
C THR A 91 -0.33 4.60 -2.13
N ALA A 92 0.51 3.57 -2.22
CA ALA A 92 0.69 2.79 -3.44
C ALA A 92 -0.61 2.08 -3.87
N LEU A 93 -1.31 1.47 -2.91
CA LEU A 93 -2.58 0.79 -3.16
C LEU A 93 -3.66 1.76 -3.62
N ASN A 94 -3.77 2.94 -2.99
CA ASN A 94 -4.69 3.98 -3.43
C ASN A 94 -4.36 4.45 -4.87
N ALA A 95 -3.07 4.66 -5.18
CA ALA A 95 -2.63 5.05 -6.52
C ALA A 95 -2.92 3.98 -7.59
N MET A 96 -2.96 2.70 -7.21
CA MET A 96 -3.27 1.59 -8.11
C MET A 96 -4.76 1.23 -8.15
N ALA A 97 -5.60 1.85 -7.33
CA ALA A 97 -7.01 1.52 -7.18
C ALA A 97 -7.73 1.45 -8.55
N GLU A 98 -7.59 2.49 -9.38
CA GLU A 98 -8.20 2.53 -10.71
C GLU A 98 -7.70 1.39 -11.62
N LYS A 99 -6.39 1.12 -11.60
CA LYS A 99 -5.78 0.04 -12.40
C LYS A 99 -6.20 -1.36 -11.95
N MET A 100 -6.59 -1.51 -10.68
CA MET A 100 -7.10 -2.74 -10.09
C MET A 100 -8.63 -2.80 -10.11
N GLY A 101 -9.29 -1.85 -10.80
CA GLY A 101 -10.75 -1.76 -10.92
C GLY A 101 -11.45 -1.50 -9.59
N TYR A 102 -10.93 -0.55 -8.78
CA TYR A 102 -11.52 -0.06 -7.53
C TYR A 102 -12.03 1.39 -7.65
#